data_AF-A0A953EKW7-F1
#
_entry.id   AF-A0A953EKW7-F1
#
_cell.length_a   1.000
_cell.length_b   1.000
_cell.length_c   1.000
_cell.angle_alpha   90.00
_cell.angle_beta   90.00
_cell.angle_gamma   90.00
#
_symmetry.space_group_name_H-M   'P 1'
#
loop_
_entity.id
_entity.type
_entity.pdbx_description
1 polymer ?
#
loop_
_entity_poly.entity_id
_entity_poly.type
_entity_poly.pdbx_seq_one_letter_code
_entity_poly.pdbx_strand_id
1 'polypeptide(L)'
;MASLFVGGALVTAAMGLDGGFRNTVFVSNVEELYTAVNDPNNAGKTIVVAPGTYVLSAADADGTARPNGGRLELQENMSLTGRIFSRSGATIDTSGLPPSSLNAPGVNNTAPIRIGRGENAVERLAIIGNPAAQASIETDLVGVNIARIRVAHVTAHGSKRGVDVRSIGAAMSNRVIFAELIDNEFWDGFEGIRFVNTNGVTGGYITGTMTGNYVHDNENGCLVENAKANFSWISVRSVGDLSQNNGAGCILGAALATAGSANNNTTIFEAYGTRFINNNGPFTFDRGGIVAFGAETPGLSFGGSNNRLVVRLWNCQLYGNQNSDLEAWGARAVGVPEGSVGTNNRTTIELQGTTRSVDRVIGENSLPVEPAGTNSVTILR
;
A
#
# COMPACT_ATOMS: atom_id res chain seq x y z
N MET A 1 -20.64 53.23 -30.51
CA MET A 1 -19.64 52.19 -30.15
C MET A 1 -20.24 51.38 -29.02
N ALA A 2 -20.49 50.10 -29.29
CA ALA A 2 -21.27 49.22 -28.44
C ALA A 2 -20.44 48.68 -27.26
N SER A 3 -21.08 48.68 -26.08
CA SER A 3 -20.60 48.08 -24.84
C SER A 3 -20.69 46.55 -24.95
N LEU A 4 -19.59 45.83 -24.69
CA LEU A 4 -19.58 44.38 -24.57
C LEU A 4 -19.12 44.01 -23.16
N PHE A 5 -20.09 43.72 -22.29
CA PHE A 5 -19.88 42.90 -21.10
C PHE A 5 -19.63 41.46 -21.56
N VAL A 6 -18.50 40.85 -21.17
CA VAL A 6 -18.34 39.39 -21.20
C VAL A 6 -18.28 38.92 -19.75
N GLY A 7 -19.36 38.27 -19.34
CA GLY A 7 -19.52 37.72 -18.00
C GLY A 7 -18.71 36.44 -17.80
N GLY A 8 -18.34 36.22 -16.55
CA GLY A 8 -17.81 34.94 -16.10
C GLY A 8 -18.86 33.84 -16.23
N ALA A 9 -18.42 32.69 -16.73
CA ALA A 9 -19.15 31.45 -16.62
C ALA A 9 -18.43 30.57 -15.58
N LEU A 10 -19.01 30.51 -14.38
CA LEU A 10 -18.86 29.34 -13.51
C LEU A 10 -19.35 28.13 -14.29
N VAL A 11 -18.47 27.18 -14.59
CA VAL A 11 -18.89 25.84 -14.99
C VAL A 11 -19.16 25.07 -13.70
N THR A 12 -20.40 25.15 -13.23
CA THR A 12 -20.95 24.23 -12.24
C THR A 12 -21.12 22.89 -12.96
N ALA A 13 -20.22 21.94 -12.71
CA ALA A 13 -20.44 20.56 -13.14
C ALA A 13 -21.65 20.02 -12.38
N ALA A 14 -22.77 19.88 -13.09
CA ALA A 14 -23.93 19.17 -12.62
C ALA A 14 -23.53 17.72 -12.34
N MET A 15 -23.36 17.37 -11.07
CA MET A 15 -23.39 15.99 -10.61
C MET A 15 -24.79 15.45 -10.95
N GLY A 16 -24.86 14.50 -11.88
CA GLY A 16 -26.09 13.81 -12.24
C GLY A 16 -26.70 13.12 -11.02
N LEU A 17 -27.78 13.69 -10.49
CA LEU A 17 -28.54 13.17 -9.35
C LEU A 17 -29.71 12.27 -9.77
N ASP A 18 -29.64 11.58 -10.92
CA ASP A 18 -30.77 10.80 -11.44
C ASP A 18 -30.47 9.30 -11.67
N GLY A 19 -29.43 8.75 -11.02
CA GLY A 19 -29.06 7.32 -11.12
C GLY A 19 -28.80 6.58 -9.79
N GLY A 20 -28.86 7.26 -8.64
CA GLY A 20 -28.25 6.80 -7.38
C GLY A 20 -28.80 5.50 -6.77
N PHE A 21 -30.05 5.11 -7.06
CA PHE A 21 -30.66 3.90 -6.48
C PHE A 21 -30.60 2.66 -7.37
N ARG A 22 -30.38 2.80 -8.69
CA ARG A 22 -30.31 1.65 -9.62
C ARG A 22 -28.93 0.98 -9.66
N ASN A 23 -27.92 1.61 -9.05
CA ASN A 23 -26.54 1.14 -9.09
C ASN A 23 -26.05 0.58 -7.74
N THR A 24 -26.98 0.23 -6.85
CA THR A 24 -26.70 -0.27 -5.51
C THR A 24 -27.35 -1.62 -5.28
N VAL A 25 -26.63 -2.55 -4.64
CA VAL A 25 -27.14 -3.85 -4.17
C VAL A 25 -26.98 -3.89 -2.66
N PHE A 26 -28.08 -4.09 -1.93
CA PHE A 26 -28.05 -4.20 -0.47
C PHE A 26 -27.95 -5.66 -0.05
N VAL A 27 -27.07 -5.95 0.90
CA VAL A 27 -26.89 -7.30 1.45
C VAL A 27 -26.94 -7.28 2.97
N SER A 28 -27.52 -8.32 3.57
CA SER A 28 -27.83 -8.42 5.00
C SER A 28 -27.24 -9.66 5.68
N ASN A 29 -26.68 -10.58 4.90
CA ASN A 29 -26.02 -11.78 5.38
C ASN A 29 -24.90 -12.22 4.42
N VAL A 30 -24.09 -13.19 4.84
CA VAL A 30 -22.93 -13.67 4.09
C VAL A 30 -23.29 -14.31 2.75
N GLU A 31 -24.45 -14.99 2.65
CA GLU A 31 -24.90 -15.60 1.39
C GLU A 31 -25.22 -14.52 0.36
N GLU A 32 -26.00 -13.51 0.74
CA GLU A 32 -26.31 -12.36 -0.11
C GLU A 32 -25.04 -11.61 -0.54
N LEU A 33 -24.06 -11.46 0.36
CA LEU A 33 -22.77 -10.86 0.04
C LEU A 33 -22.03 -11.67 -1.04
N TYR A 34 -21.95 -12.99 -0.88
CA TYR A 34 -21.31 -13.86 -1.87
C TYR A 34 -22.04 -13.83 -3.21
N THR A 35 -23.37 -13.91 -3.22
CA THR A 35 -24.17 -13.80 -4.45
C THR A 35 -23.91 -12.46 -5.12
N ALA A 36 -23.93 -11.36 -4.38
CA ALA A 36 -23.80 -10.02 -4.94
C ALA A 36 -22.40 -9.76 -5.51
N VAL A 37 -21.34 -10.18 -4.83
CA VAL A 37 -19.95 -10.00 -5.28
C VAL A 37 -19.62 -10.89 -6.49
N ASN A 38 -20.14 -12.11 -6.52
CA ASN A 38 -19.82 -13.07 -7.60
C ASN A 38 -20.73 -12.94 -8.83
N ASP A 39 -21.82 -12.18 -8.78
CA ASP A 39 -22.68 -11.92 -9.95
C ASP A 39 -22.00 -10.95 -10.93
N PRO A 40 -21.65 -11.40 -12.16
CA PRO A 40 -21.05 -10.54 -13.18
C PRO A 40 -21.91 -9.32 -13.56
N ASN A 41 -23.23 -9.39 -13.37
CA ASN A 41 -24.15 -8.29 -13.65
C ASN A 41 -24.05 -7.15 -12.61
N ASN A 42 -23.24 -7.32 -11.56
CA ASN A 42 -22.96 -6.29 -10.56
C ASN A 42 -21.64 -5.55 -10.81
N ALA A 43 -20.97 -5.77 -11.94
CA ALA A 43 -19.90 -4.88 -12.40
C ALA A 43 -20.39 -3.42 -12.42
N GLY A 44 -19.57 -2.49 -11.93
CA GLY A 44 -19.91 -1.07 -11.81
C GLY A 44 -20.88 -0.70 -10.68
N LYS A 45 -21.41 -1.66 -9.92
CA LYS A 45 -22.36 -1.41 -8.83
C LYS A 45 -21.66 -1.25 -7.48
N THR A 46 -22.36 -0.59 -6.57
CA THR A 46 -21.99 -0.52 -5.15
C THR A 46 -22.74 -1.58 -4.36
N ILE A 47 -22.02 -2.45 -3.66
CA ILE A 47 -22.56 -3.40 -2.71
C ILE A 47 -22.57 -2.75 -1.32
N VAL A 48 -23.76 -2.54 -0.75
CA VAL A 48 -23.93 -1.95 0.58
C VAL A 48 -24.22 -3.05 1.59
N VAL A 49 -23.29 -3.21 2.52
CA VAL A 49 -23.34 -4.22 3.59
C VAL A 49 -24.11 -3.66 4.78
N ALA A 50 -25.17 -4.34 5.18
CA ALA A 50 -25.92 -4.00 6.38
C ALA A 50 -25.08 -4.26 7.64
N PRO A 51 -25.42 -3.64 8.79
CA PRO A 51 -24.69 -3.89 10.01
C PRO A 51 -24.73 -5.34 10.44
N GLY A 52 -23.58 -5.89 10.85
CA GLY A 52 -23.45 -7.29 11.21
C GLY A 52 -22.04 -7.84 11.00
N THR A 53 -21.83 -9.09 11.39
CA THR A 53 -20.58 -9.83 11.13
C THR A 53 -20.82 -10.85 10.03
N TYR A 54 -19.98 -10.80 9.00
CA TYR A 54 -20.05 -11.63 7.81
C TYR A 54 -18.81 -12.54 7.81
N VAL A 55 -18.97 -13.75 8.35
CA VAL A 55 -17.88 -14.74 8.42
C VAL A 55 -17.71 -15.40 7.05
N LEU A 56 -16.58 -15.14 6.41
CA LEU A 56 -16.23 -15.74 5.13
C LEU A 56 -15.85 -17.21 5.31
N SER A 57 -16.23 -18.05 4.34
CA SER A 57 -16.01 -19.50 4.38
C SER A 57 -15.69 -20.04 2.99
N ALA A 58 -14.92 -21.13 2.91
CA ALA A 58 -14.61 -21.77 1.63
C ALA A 58 -15.80 -22.49 0.99
N ALA A 59 -16.79 -22.89 1.80
CA ALA A 59 -17.98 -23.61 1.40
C ALA A 59 -19.24 -23.00 2.04
N ASP A 60 -20.38 -23.19 1.41
CA ASP A 60 -21.69 -22.84 1.99
C ASP A 60 -22.15 -23.87 3.04
N ALA A 61 -23.35 -23.66 3.59
CA ALA A 61 -23.92 -24.52 4.62
C ALA A 61 -24.16 -25.97 4.17
N ASP A 62 -24.30 -26.20 2.86
CA ASP A 62 -24.49 -27.53 2.27
C ASP A 62 -23.13 -28.20 1.92
N GLY A 63 -22.01 -27.51 2.17
CA GLY A 63 -20.68 -27.98 1.85
C GLY A 63 -20.27 -27.74 0.39
N THR A 64 -21.05 -26.97 -0.38
CA THR A 64 -20.71 -26.62 -1.75
C THR A 64 -19.60 -25.58 -1.75
N ALA A 65 -18.52 -25.85 -2.50
CA ALA A 65 -17.40 -24.93 -2.62
C ALA A 65 -17.85 -23.59 -3.21
N ARG A 66 -17.48 -22.49 -2.55
CA ARG A 66 -17.77 -21.15 -3.03
C ARG A 66 -16.80 -20.74 -4.15
N PRO A 67 -17.24 -19.86 -5.07
CA PRO A 67 -16.33 -19.22 -6.02
C PRO A 67 -15.13 -18.60 -5.31
N ASN A 68 -13.98 -18.59 -5.99
CA ASN A 68 -12.74 -17.98 -5.49
C ASN A 68 -12.31 -18.49 -4.11
N GLY A 69 -12.67 -19.73 -3.77
CA GLY A 69 -12.37 -20.32 -2.46
C GLY A 69 -13.00 -19.55 -1.29
N GLY A 70 -14.07 -18.79 -1.52
CA GLY A 70 -14.70 -17.97 -0.48
C GLY A 70 -14.09 -16.57 -0.30
N ARG A 71 -13.13 -16.16 -1.14
CA ARG A 71 -12.67 -14.76 -1.18
C ARG A 71 -13.71 -13.86 -1.83
N LEU A 72 -13.66 -12.58 -1.46
CA LEU A 72 -14.40 -11.51 -2.13
C LEU A 72 -13.52 -10.89 -3.21
N GLU A 73 -13.69 -11.32 -4.45
CA GLU A 73 -13.01 -10.73 -5.62
C GLU A 73 -13.96 -9.75 -6.32
N LEU A 74 -13.73 -8.45 -6.16
CA LEU A 74 -14.63 -7.44 -6.71
C LEU A 74 -14.64 -7.50 -8.25
N GLN A 75 -15.81 -7.29 -8.83
CA GLN A 75 -15.98 -7.16 -10.27
C GLN A 75 -15.36 -5.85 -10.79
N GLU A 76 -15.28 -5.72 -12.10
CA GLU A 76 -14.83 -4.47 -12.71
C GLU A 76 -15.70 -3.29 -12.23
N ASN A 77 -15.04 -2.21 -11.80
CA ASN A 77 -15.67 -0.97 -11.35
C ASN A 77 -16.62 -1.12 -10.12
N MET A 78 -16.58 -2.27 -9.44
CA MET A 78 -17.44 -2.54 -8.28
C MET A 78 -16.90 -1.87 -7.01
N SER A 79 -17.80 -1.45 -6.12
CA SER A 79 -17.47 -0.95 -4.78
C SER A 79 -18.13 -1.79 -3.70
N LEU A 80 -17.46 -1.97 -2.56
CA LEU A 80 -17.98 -2.64 -1.37
C LEU A 80 -17.96 -1.64 -0.21
N THR A 81 -19.10 -1.38 0.42
CA THR A 81 -19.20 -0.35 1.45
C THR A 81 -20.12 -0.75 2.59
N GLY A 82 -19.74 -0.43 3.83
CA GLY A 82 -20.66 -0.47 4.96
C GLY A 82 -21.61 0.73 4.98
N ARG A 83 -22.56 0.75 5.91
CA ARG A 83 -23.46 1.90 6.08
C ARG A 83 -22.75 3.12 6.67
N ILE A 84 -23.25 4.30 6.32
CA ILE A 84 -22.72 5.62 6.72
C ILE A 84 -22.66 5.74 8.26
N PHE A 85 -21.56 6.31 8.78
CA PHE A 85 -21.30 6.71 10.18
C PHE A 85 -20.66 5.71 11.16
N SER A 86 -20.18 4.53 10.73
CA SER A 86 -19.31 3.72 11.59
C SER A 86 -18.27 2.94 10.80
N ARG A 87 -16.98 3.00 11.23
CA ARG A 87 -15.90 2.14 10.71
C ARG A 87 -16.09 0.67 11.07
N SER A 88 -17.00 0.35 12.00
CA SER A 88 -17.25 -0.99 12.52
C SER A 88 -18.71 -1.43 12.41
N GLY A 89 -19.54 -0.70 11.65
CA GLY A 89 -20.95 -1.01 11.49
C GLY A 89 -21.17 -2.37 10.84
N ALA A 90 -20.35 -2.71 9.84
CA ALA A 90 -20.29 -4.03 9.23
C ALA A 90 -18.87 -4.58 9.30
N THR A 91 -18.75 -5.83 9.73
CA THR A 91 -17.48 -6.54 9.92
C THR A 91 -17.39 -7.70 8.94
N ILE A 92 -16.33 -7.71 8.13
CA ILE A 92 -15.94 -8.87 7.32
C ILE A 92 -14.97 -9.71 8.16
N ASP A 93 -15.40 -10.87 8.61
CA ASP A 93 -14.57 -11.78 9.39
C ASP A 93 -13.99 -12.85 8.46
N THR A 94 -12.66 -12.86 8.33
CA THR A 94 -11.95 -13.69 7.38
C THR A 94 -11.32 -14.93 8.03
N SER A 95 -11.54 -15.11 9.35
CA SER A 95 -11.00 -16.24 10.13
C SER A 95 -11.54 -17.60 9.69
N GLY A 96 -12.74 -17.64 9.07
CA GLY A 96 -13.35 -18.86 8.54
C GLY A 96 -12.74 -19.36 7.22
N LEU A 97 -11.81 -18.62 6.61
CA LEU A 97 -11.13 -19.04 5.38
C LEU A 97 -9.92 -19.94 5.70
N PRO A 98 -9.86 -21.17 5.18
CA PRO A 98 -8.66 -22.00 5.28
C PRO A 98 -7.51 -21.40 4.47
N PRO A 99 -6.24 -21.70 4.78
CA PRO A 99 -5.09 -21.20 4.00
C PRO A 99 -5.16 -21.52 2.50
N SER A 100 -5.78 -22.64 2.12
CA SER A 100 -6.01 -23.00 0.71
C SER A 100 -6.89 -21.98 -0.02
N SER A 101 -7.83 -21.33 0.67
CA SER A 101 -8.65 -20.23 0.15
C SER A 101 -7.85 -18.98 -0.16
N LEU A 102 -6.58 -18.91 0.22
CA LEU A 102 -5.72 -17.76 -0.06
C LEU A 102 -4.76 -18.07 -1.21
N ASN A 103 -4.92 -19.18 -1.92
CA ASN A 103 -4.20 -19.43 -3.16
C ASN A 103 -5.10 -19.06 -4.34
N ALA A 104 -4.60 -18.14 -5.18
CA ALA A 104 -5.24 -17.75 -6.43
C ALA A 104 -4.38 -18.22 -7.62
N PRO A 105 -4.98 -18.44 -8.80
CA PRO A 105 -4.20 -18.76 -9.99
C PRO A 105 -3.09 -17.73 -10.23
N GLY A 106 -1.83 -18.18 -10.25
CA GLY A 106 -0.66 -17.35 -10.48
C GLY A 106 -0.16 -16.52 -9.28
N VAL A 107 -0.86 -16.53 -8.13
CA VAL A 107 -0.44 -15.81 -6.92
C VAL A 107 -0.78 -16.64 -5.68
N ASN A 108 0.25 -17.02 -4.92
CA ASN A 108 0.08 -17.74 -3.65
C ASN A 108 -0.07 -16.76 -2.49
N ASN A 109 -0.89 -17.13 -1.50
CA ASN A 109 -1.19 -16.32 -0.31
C ASN A 109 -1.68 -14.91 -0.67
N THR A 110 -2.87 -14.77 -1.24
CA THR A 110 -3.51 -13.47 -1.51
C THR A 110 -4.31 -12.98 -0.30
N ALA A 111 -5.10 -11.92 -0.49
CA ALA A 111 -6.02 -11.36 0.48
C ALA A 111 -7.42 -11.99 0.37
N PRO A 112 -8.21 -11.97 1.46
CA PRO A 112 -9.61 -12.35 1.45
C PRO A 112 -10.48 -11.36 0.68
N ILE A 113 -10.09 -10.08 0.61
CA ILE A 113 -10.73 -9.05 -0.23
C ILE A 113 -9.74 -8.63 -1.31
N ARG A 114 -10.12 -8.80 -2.57
CA ARG A 114 -9.26 -8.49 -3.72
C ARG A 114 -9.94 -7.49 -4.63
N ILE A 115 -9.18 -6.48 -5.04
CA ILE A 115 -9.58 -5.39 -5.92
C ILE A 115 -8.53 -5.18 -7.02
N GLY A 116 -8.77 -4.22 -7.92
CA GLY A 116 -7.83 -3.86 -8.98
C GLY A 116 -8.35 -4.07 -10.41
N ARG A 117 -9.65 -4.36 -10.57
CA ARG A 117 -10.36 -4.38 -11.86
C ARG A 117 -11.07 -3.04 -12.06
N GLY A 118 -10.44 -2.15 -12.83
CA GLY A 118 -10.97 -0.83 -13.13
C GLY A 118 -10.97 0.06 -11.88
N GLU A 119 -12.12 0.65 -11.57
CA GLU A 119 -12.33 1.56 -10.44
C GLU A 119 -12.99 0.84 -9.26
N ASN A 120 -12.19 0.34 -8.31
CA ASN A 120 -12.72 -0.37 -7.15
C ASN A 120 -12.63 0.45 -5.86
N ALA A 121 -13.63 0.32 -4.99
CA ALA A 121 -13.57 0.88 -3.65
C ALA A 121 -13.94 -0.15 -2.56
N VAL A 122 -13.28 -0.04 -1.41
CA VAL A 122 -13.63 -0.74 -0.17
C VAL A 122 -13.71 0.32 0.94
N GLU A 123 -14.90 0.54 1.50
CA GLU A 123 -15.09 1.65 2.43
C GLU A 123 -15.96 1.33 3.65
N ARG A 124 -15.69 1.96 4.79
CA ARG A 124 -16.58 1.95 5.98
C ARG A 124 -16.88 0.56 6.53
N LEU A 125 -15.86 -0.28 6.62
CA LEU A 125 -15.96 -1.66 7.09
C LEU A 125 -14.85 -1.97 8.09
N ALA A 126 -15.14 -2.85 9.04
CA ALA A 126 -14.12 -3.51 9.84
C ALA A 126 -13.74 -4.84 9.19
N ILE A 127 -12.47 -5.23 9.27
CA ILE A 127 -11.98 -6.51 8.79
C ILE A 127 -11.22 -7.20 9.91
N ILE A 128 -11.74 -8.37 10.33
CA ILE A 128 -11.00 -9.31 11.17
C ILE A 128 -10.19 -10.19 10.22
N GLY A 129 -8.90 -9.95 10.18
CA GLY A 129 -7.96 -10.56 9.24
C GLY A 129 -7.65 -12.01 9.53
N ASN A 130 -7.04 -12.66 8.54
CA ASN A 130 -6.63 -14.04 8.61
C ASN A 130 -5.10 -14.08 8.66
N PRO A 131 -4.46 -14.71 9.67
CA PRO A 131 -3.00 -14.72 9.79
C PRO A 131 -2.27 -15.36 8.60
N ALA A 132 -2.95 -16.20 7.82
CA ALA A 132 -2.39 -16.78 6.60
C ALA A 132 -2.45 -15.83 5.39
N ALA A 133 -3.27 -14.77 5.44
CA ALA A 133 -3.43 -13.81 4.35
C ALA A 133 -2.27 -12.80 4.29
N GLN A 134 -1.86 -12.44 3.07
CA GLN A 134 -0.78 -11.46 2.88
C GLN A 134 -1.23 -10.01 3.11
N ALA A 135 -2.53 -9.74 3.03
CA ALA A 135 -3.17 -8.51 3.48
C ALA A 135 -4.66 -8.75 3.74
N SER A 136 -5.34 -7.82 4.40
CA SER A 136 -6.80 -7.79 4.47
C SER A 136 -7.41 -7.35 3.12
N ILE A 137 -6.75 -6.43 2.41
CA ILE A 137 -7.14 -5.96 1.06
C ILE A 137 -5.93 -5.97 0.14
N GLU A 138 -6.04 -6.59 -1.05
CA GLU A 138 -5.01 -6.58 -2.09
C GLU A 138 -5.52 -6.06 -3.44
N THR A 139 -4.65 -5.36 -4.18
CA THR A 139 -4.99 -4.81 -5.50
C THR A 139 -4.55 -5.71 -6.66
N ASP A 140 -4.39 -7.01 -6.43
CA ASP A 140 -3.71 -7.94 -7.33
C ASP A 140 -4.66 -8.68 -8.29
N LEU A 141 -5.88 -8.19 -8.48
CA LEU A 141 -6.74 -8.70 -9.55
C LEU A 141 -6.20 -8.29 -10.92
N VAL A 142 -5.87 -9.29 -11.72
CA VAL A 142 -5.52 -9.14 -13.13
C VAL A 142 -6.79 -8.83 -13.93
N GLY A 143 -6.71 -7.90 -14.89
CA GLY A 143 -7.82 -7.66 -15.82
C GLY A 143 -7.70 -6.36 -16.61
N VAL A 144 -7.19 -5.30 -15.98
CA VAL A 144 -6.97 -4.00 -16.64
C VAL A 144 -5.57 -3.49 -16.38
N ASN A 145 -5.01 -2.81 -17.39
CA ASN A 145 -3.70 -2.17 -17.25
C ASN A 145 -3.75 -0.93 -16.37
N ILE A 146 -4.92 -0.30 -16.18
CA ILE A 146 -5.09 0.87 -15.32
C ILE A 146 -6.12 0.54 -14.25
N ALA A 147 -5.71 0.53 -12.99
CA ALA A 147 -6.58 0.40 -11.84
C ALA A 147 -6.66 1.71 -11.07
N ARG A 148 -7.86 2.07 -10.60
CA ARG A 148 -8.08 3.14 -9.63
C ARG A 148 -8.69 2.50 -8.40
N ILE A 149 -8.00 2.59 -7.27
CA ILE A 149 -8.43 1.95 -6.03
C ILE A 149 -8.63 2.99 -4.95
N ARG A 150 -9.67 2.78 -4.16
CA ARG A 150 -9.97 3.60 -3.00
C ARG A 150 -10.24 2.71 -1.80
N VAL A 151 -9.51 2.94 -0.71
CA VAL A 151 -9.77 2.29 0.58
C VAL A 151 -9.96 3.39 1.61
N ALA A 152 -11.16 3.51 2.17
CA ALA A 152 -11.46 4.62 3.06
C ALA A 152 -12.32 4.24 4.27
N HIS A 153 -11.97 4.78 5.43
CA HIS A 153 -12.68 4.53 6.69
C HIS A 153 -12.75 3.03 7.03
N VAL A 154 -11.70 2.27 6.70
CA VAL A 154 -11.57 0.85 7.01
C VAL A 154 -10.72 0.68 8.26
N THR A 155 -11.16 -0.19 9.18
CA THR A 155 -10.30 -0.70 10.25
C THR A 155 -9.96 -2.15 9.93
N ALA A 156 -8.68 -2.54 9.93
CA ALA A 156 -8.30 -3.93 9.71
C ALA A 156 -7.10 -4.36 10.58
N HIS A 157 -7.14 -5.60 11.05
CA HIS A 157 -6.08 -6.20 11.86
C HIS A 157 -6.00 -7.72 11.67
N GLY A 158 -4.94 -8.38 12.14
CA GLY A 158 -4.83 -9.85 12.19
C GLY A 158 -4.43 -10.53 10.86
N SER A 159 -4.39 -9.79 9.75
CA SER A 159 -3.71 -10.22 8.51
C SER A 159 -2.25 -9.77 8.54
N LYS A 160 -1.39 -10.33 7.67
CA LYS A 160 0.00 -9.81 7.57
C LYS A 160 0.05 -8.34 7.20
N ARG A 161 -0.95 -7.82 6.49
CA ARG A 161 -1.04 -6.40 6.16
C ARG A 161 -2.46 -5.87 6.25
N GLY A 162 -2.60 -4.57 6.49
CA GLY A 162 -3.89 -3.89 6.36
C GLY A 162 -4.30 -3.82 4.88
N VAL A 163 -3.53 -3.07 4.09
CA VAL A 163 -3.74 -2.93 2.64
C VAL A 163 -2.43 -3.09 1.88
N ASP A 164 -2.51 -3.81 0.77
CA ASP A 164 -1.39 -4.08 -0.13
C ASP A 164 -1.71 -3.64 -1.56
N VAL A 165 -1.25 -2.44 -1.89
CA VAL A 165 -1.31 -1.85 -3.23
C VAL A 165 -0.14 -2.39 -4.03
N ARG A 166 -0.39 -3.42 -4.83
CA ARG A 166 0.66 -4.12 -5.57
C ARG A 166 0.39 -4.38 -7.04
N SER A 167 1.49 -4.37 -7.79
CA SER A 167 1.66 -5.12 -9.03
C SER A 167 2.61 -6.29 -8.75
N ILE A 168 2.25 -7.50 -9.15
CA ILE A 168 3.02 -8.72 -8.87
C ILE A 168 3.13 -9.61 -10.10
N GLY A 169 4.35 -10.09 -10.38
CA GLY A 169 4.60 -11.01 -11.48
C GLY A 169 4.70 -10.32 -12.85
N ALA A 170 5.32 -11.03 -13.80
CA ALA A 170 5.48 -10.55 -15.18
C ALA A 170 4.14 -10.19 -15.86
N ALA A 171 3.05 -10.86 -15.48
CA ALA A 171 1.71 -10.61 -16.00
C ALA A 171 1.15 -9.21 -15.65
N MET A 172 1.72 -8.53 -14.65
CA MET A 172 1.36 -7.15 -14.28
C MET A 172 2.43 -6.12 -14.69
N SER A 173 3.33 -6.48 -15.60
CA SER A 173 4.27 -5.52 -16.19
C SER A 173 3.51 -4.41 -16.92
N ASN A 174 4.01 -3.18 -16.84
CA ASN A 174 3.38 -1.97 -17.37
C ASN A 174 2.00 -1.63 -16.77
N ARG A 175 1.61 -2.26 -15.65
CA ARG A 175 0.38 -1.92 -14.95
C ARG A 175 0.52 -0.57 -14.25
N VAL A 176 -0.54 0.22 -14.31
CA VAL A 176 -0.70 1.51 -13.67
C VAL A 176 -1.74 1.39 -12.56
N ILE A 177 -1.40 1.78 -11.34
CA ILE A 177 -2.32 1.82 -10.21
C ILE A 177 -2.36 3.24 -9.64
N PHE A 178 -3.55 3.81 -9.56
CA PHE A 178 -3.84 5.03 -8.80
C PHE A 178 -4.56 4.64 -7.52
N ALA A 179 -4.04 5.06 -6.37
CA ALA A 179 -4.54 4.63 -5.06
C ALA A 179 -4.89 5.81 -4.15
N GLU A 180 -6.02 5.72 -3.47
CA GLU A 180 -6.43 6.63 -2.40
C GLU A 180 -6.70 5.84 -1.13
N LEU A 181 -5.90 6.11 -0.08
CA LEU A 181 -6.06 5.52 1.24
C LEU A 181 -6.43 6.64 2.23
N ILE A 182 -7.66 6.65 2.73
CA ILE A 182 -8.18 7.77 3.53
C ILE A 182 -8.75 7.30 4.86
N ASP A 183 -8.26 7.89 5.94
CA ASP A 183 -8.88 7.76 7.26
C ASP A 183 -9.06 6.29 7.71
N ASN A 184 -8.10 5.44 7.36
CA ASN A 184 -8.09 4.04 7.75
C ASN A 184 -7.33 3.82 9.06
N GLU A 185 -7.53 2.65 9.66
CA GLU A 185 -6.82 2.19 10.84
C GLU A 185 -6.29 0.77 10.61
N PHE A 186 -4.97 0.59 10.65
CA PHE A 186 -4.32 -0.70 10.37
C PHE A 186 -3.32 -1.06 11.47
N TRP A 187 -3.51 -2.22 12.09
CA TRP A 187 -2.72 -2.63 13.25
C TRP A 187 -2.61 -4.15 13.40
N ASP A 188 -1.73 -4.61 14.31
CA ASP A 188 -1.51 -6.03 14.62
C ASP A 188 -1.25 -6.87 13.35
N GLY A 189 -0.21 -6.48 12.63
CA GLY A 189 0.24 -7.11 11.40
C GLY A 189 1.74 -6.95 11.16
N PHE A 190 2.21 -7.46 10.03
CA PHE A 190 3.59 -7.29 9.59
C PHE A 190 3.80 -5.89 9.00
N GLU A 191 2.99 -5.47 8.03
CA GLU A 191 3.00 -4.10 7.49
C GLU A 191 1.61 -3.47 7.51
N GLY A 192 1.42 -2.27 8.03
CA GLY A 192 0.10 -1.63 7.98
C GLY A 192 -0.35 -1.32 6.54
N ILE A 193 0.47 -0.57 5.80
CA ILE A 193 0.21 -0.14 4.42
C ILE A 193 1.39 -0.50 3.52
N ARG A 194 1.14 -1.14 2.38
CA ARG A 194 2.16 -1.39 1.36
C ARG A 194 1.82 -0.82 -0.01
N PHE A 195 2.82 -0.23 -0.65
CA PHE A 195 2.88 0.07 -2.09
C PHE A 195 4.07 -0.65 -2.72
N VAL A 196 3.83 -1.59 -3.64
CA VAL A 196 4.93 -2.41 -4.18
C VAL A 196 4.76 -2.83 -5.65
N ASN A 197 5.81 -2.68 -6.45
CA ASN A 197 5.99 -3.46 -7.67
C ASN A 197 6.91 -4.63 -7.34
N THR A 198 6.48 -5.88 -7.58
CA THR A 198 7.22 -7.03 -7.06
C THR A 198 7.29 -8.26 -7.96
N ASN A 199 8.30 -9.09 -7.72
CA ASN A 199 8.47 -10.43 -8.30
C ASN A 199 8.43 -10.46 -9.84
N GLY A 200 9.32 -9.70 -10.48
CA GLY A 200 9.51 -9.73 -11.93
C GLY A 200 8.65 -8.73 -12.72
N VAL A 201 7.97 -7.81 -12.04
CA VAL A 201 7.31 -6.67 -12.70
C VAL A 201 8.34 -5.81 -13.41
N THR A 202 8.06 -5.46 -14.67
CA THR A 202 8.83 -4.48 -15.44
C THR A 202 7.93 -3.33 -15.86
N GLY A 203 8.38 -2.08 -15.72
CA GLY A 203 7.60 -0.91 -16.16
C GLY A 203 6.35 -0.61 -15.32
N GLY A 204 6.22 -1.20 -14.12
CA GLY A 204 5.06 -0.95 -13.25
C GLY A 204 5.03 0.49 -12.74
N TYR A 205 3.85 1.08 -12.67
CA TYR A 205 3.64 2.45 -12.19
C TYR A 205 2.58 2.49 -11.10
N ILE A 206 2.95 2.89 -9.89
CA ILE A 206 2.01 3.05 -8.78
C ILE A 206 2.07 4.49 -8.29
N THR A 207 0.93 5.15 -8.19
CA THR A 207 0.81 6.44 -7.52
C THR A 207 -0.28 6.39 -6.47
N GLY A 208 0.00 6.94 -5.29
CA GLY A 208 -0.87 6.82 -4.13
C GLY A 208 -0.97 8.10 -3.33
N THR A 209 -2.14 8.36 -2.77
CA THR A 209 -2.31 9.34 -1.69
C THR A 209 -2.77 8.64 -0.42
N MET A 210 -2.10 8.94 0.68
CA MET A 210 -2.49 8.57 2.04
C MET A 210 -2.92 9.83 2.78
N THR A 211 -4.12 9.83 3.38
CA THR A 211 -4.62 10.98 4.14
C THR A 211 -5.23 10.53 5.46
N GLY A 212 -4.68 11.03 6.57
CA GLY A 212 -5.27 10.84 7.91
C GLY A 212 -5.36 9.39 8.37
N ASN A 213 -4.60 8.46 7.79
CA ASN A 213 -4.57 7.07 8.23
C ASN A 213 -3.85 6.95 9.58
N TYR A 214 -4.29 6.03 10.42
CA TYR A 214 -3.64 5.64 11.65
C TYR A 214 -3.07 4.23 11.51
N VAL A 215 -1.77 4.10 11.69
CA VAL A 215 -1.07 2.83 11.53
C VAL A 215 -0.22 2.57 12.76
N HIS A 216 -0.53 1.51 13.49
CA HIS A 216 0.12 1.26 14.77
C HIS A 216 0.28 -0.21 15.13
N ASP A 217 1.21 -0.50 16.03
CA ASP A 217 1.46 -1.84 16.57
C ASP A 217 1.72 -2.92 15.48
N ASN A 218 2.27 -2.50 14.33
CA ASN A 218 2.78 -3.41 13.31
C ASN A 218 4.29 -3.60 13.45
N GLU A 219 4.83 -4.66 12.86
CA GLU A 219 6.28 -4.78 12.67
C GLU A 219 6.85 -3.61 11.85
N ASN A 220 6.13 -3.19 10.79
CA ASN A 220 6.40 -2.01 9.99
C ASN A 220 5.12 -1.20 9.72
N GLY A 221 5.14 0.12 9.89
CA GLY A 221 3.97 0.96 9.65
C GLY A 221 3.64 1.04 8.15
N CYS A 222 4.61 1.42 7.33
CA CYS A 222 4.42 1.41 5.87
C CYS A 222 5.62 0.89 5.10
N LEU A 223 5.36 0.33 3.92
CA LEU A 223 6.38 -0.08 2.97
C LEU A 223 6.08 0.51 1.59
N VAL A 224 7.01 1.25 1.02
CA VAL A 224 6.93 1.79 -0.35
C VAL A 224 8.17 1.37 -1.10
N GLU A 225 8.04 0.37 -1.98
CA GLU A 225 9.22 -0.29 -2.54
C GLU A 225 9.06 -0.92 -3.92
N ASN A 226 10.11 -0.89 -4.76
CA ASN A 226 10.20 -1.77 -5.92
C ASN A 226 11.07 -2.99 -5.58
N ALA A 227 10.47 -4.16 -5.39
CA ALA A 227 11.14 -5.36 -4.90
C ALA A 227 11.27 -6.42 -5.99
N LYS A 228 12.48 -6.74 -6.46
CA LYS A 228 12.68 -7.62 -7.64
C LYS A 228 11.91 -7.14 -8.88
N ALA A 229 11.84 -5.82 -9.06
CA ALA A 229 11.17 -5.18 -10.19
C ALA A 229 12.18 -4.32 -10.96
N ASN A 230 11.93 -4.07 -12.23
CA ASN A 230 12.84 -3.27 -13.06
C ASN A 230 12.09 -2.16 -13.78
N PHE A 231 12.77 -1.04 -14.05
CA PHE A 231 12.18 0.10 -14.78
C PHE A 231 10.85 0.58 -14.20
N SER A 232 10.65 0.40 -12.89
CA SER A 232 9.36 0.62 -12.23
C SER A 232 9.37 1.91 -11.40
N TRP A 233 8.18 2.47 -11.21
CA TRP A 233 7.97 3.76 -10.58
C TRP A 233 6.92 3.65 -9.48
N ILE A 234 7.22 4.22 -8.31
CA ILE A 234 6.26 4.43 -7.23
C ILE A 234 6.31 5.88 -6.77
N SER A 235 5.15 6.53 -6.61
CA SER A 235 5.03 7.88 -6.06
C SER A 235 3.93 7.93 -5.02
N VAL A 236 4.26 8.19 -3.76
CA VAL A 236 3.28 8.26 -2.67
C VAL A 236 3.30 9.62 -2.01
N ARG A 237 2.12 10.19 -1.81
CA ARG A 237 1.89 11.43 -1.05
C ARG A 237 1.13 11.13 0.24
N SER A 238 1.75 11.35 1.38
CA SER A 238 1.17 11.23 2.72
C SER A 238 0.78 12.60 3.27
N VAL A 239 -0.42 12.70 3.86
CA VAL A 239 -0.96 13.96 4.39
C VAL A 239 -1.61 13.71 5.75
N GLY A 240 -0.95 14.17 6.81
CA GLY A 240 -1.47 14.09 8.17
C GLY A 240 -1.67 12.66 8.70
N ASP A 241 -1.03 11.66 8.10
CA ASP A 241 -1.07 10.28 8.61
C ASP A 241 -0.30 10.18 9.95
N LEU A 242 -0.64 9.16 10.74
CA LEU A 242 0.03 8.84 12.00
C LEU A 242 0.55 7.40 11.95
N SER A 243 1.88 7.25 11.97
CA SER A 243 2.57 5.99 12.17
C SER A 243 3.17 5.96 13.58
N GLN A 244 2.64 5.09 14.43
CA GLN A 244 2.96 5.08 15.87
C GLN A 244 3.15 3.68 16.42
N ASN A 245 4.11 3.49 17.34
CA ASN A 245 4.32 2.20 18.04
C ASN A 245 4.61 1.00 17.12
N ASN A 246 4.86 1.22 15.83
CA ASN A 246 5.34 0.18 14.94
C ASN A 246 6.82 -0.13 15.25
N GLY A 247 7.38 -1.21 14.73
CA GLY A 247 8.83 -1.43 14.82
C GLY A 247 9.63 -0.45 13.95
N ALA A 248 9.24 -0.32 12.68
CA ALA A 248 9.61 0.79 11.80
C ALA A 248 8.39 1.66 11.52
N GLY A 249 8.54 2.98 11.53
CA GLY A 249 7.43 3.86 11.15
C GLY A 249 7.12 3.78 9.66
N CYS A 250 8.15 3.78 8.81
CA CYS A 250 8.04 3.46 7.40
C CYS A 250 9.38 3.00 6.81
N ILE A 251 9.32 2.05 5.88
CA ILE A 251 10.43 1.62 5.05
C ILE A 251 10.20 2.10 3.62
N LEU A 252 11.16 2.82 3.08
CA LEU A 252 11.11 3.45 1.76
C LEU A 252 12.29 2.94 0.93
N GLY A 253 12.02 2.22 -0.14
CA GLY A 253 13.05 1.57 -0.95
C GLY A 253 12.88 1.85 -2.43
N ALA A 254 13.90 2.34 -3.13
CA ALA A 254 13.84 2.34 -4.59
C ALA A 254 14.11 0.95 -5.18
N ALA A 255 14.80 0.07 -4.45
CA ALA A 255 15.02 -1.31 -4.87
C ALA A 255 15.22 -2.26 -3.68
N LEU A 256 14.63 -3.46 -3.78
CA LEU A 256 14.98 -4.63 -2.94
C LEU A 256 15.35 -5.83 -3.81
N ALA A 257 16.61 -6.27 -3.74
CA ALA A 257 17.18 -7.34 -4.55
C ALA A 257 17.41 -8.63 -3.73
N THR A 258 16.34 -9.29 -3.29
CA THR A 258 16.42 -10.49 -2.40
C THR A 258 16.63 -11.84 -3.10
N ALA A 259 16.50 -11.91 -4.44
CA ALA A 259 16.76 -13.10 -5.28
C ALA A 259 16.41 -12.80 -6.76
N GLY A 260 16.92 -11.70 -7.30
CA GLY A 260 16.57 -11.21 -8.63
C GLY A 260 17.00 -9.76 -8.83
N SER A 261 16.95 -9.27 -10.07
CA SER A 261 17.31 -7.89 -10.37
C SER A 261 16.28 -6.90 -9.85
N ALA A 262 16.77 -5.81 -9.25
CA ALA A 262 15.99 -4.64 -8.92
C ALA A 262 16.72 -3.39 -9.44
N ASN A 263 16.53 -3.07 -10.72
CA ASN A 263 17.33 -2.05 -11.42
C ASN A 263 16.47 -0.98 -12.09
N ASN A 264 17.04 0.21 -12.22
CA ASN A 264 16.44 1.35 -12.92
C ASN A 264 15.07 1.75 -12.37
N ASN A 265 14.85 1.57 -11.07
CA ASN A 265 13.60 1.93 -10.42
C ASN A 265 13.66 3.33 -9.83
N THR A 266 12.49 3.95 -9.68
CA THR A 266 12.35 5.21 -8.95
C THR A 266 11.23 5.10 -7.93
N THR A 267 11.49 5.60 -6.72
CA THR A 267 10.48 5.77 -5.67
C THR A 267 10.51 7.21 -5.18
N ILE A 268 9.34 7.83 -5.09
CA ILE A 268 9.15 9.15 -4.52
C ILE A 268 8.17 9.02 -3.36
N PHE A 269 8.54 9.55 -2.21
CA PHE A 269 7.68 9.67 -1.05
C PHE A 269 7.65 11.11 -0.57
N GLU A 270 6.46 11.70 -0.55
CA GLU A 270 6.24 13.06 -0.07
C GLU A 270 5.31 13.02 1.12
N ALA A 271 5.65 13.70 2.21
CA ALA A 271 4.82 13.74 3.42
C ALA A 271 4.59 15.17 3.91
N TYR A 272 3.36 15.46 4.31
CA TYR A 272 2.91 16.78 4.76
C TYR A 272 2.20 16.66 6.10
N GLY A 273 2.83 17.14 7.18
CA GLY A 273 2.25 17.06 8.52
C GLY A 273 2.12 15.64 9.09
N THR A 274 2.64 14.63 8.39
CA THR A 274 2.67 13.22 8.83
C THR A 274 3.56 13.05 10.04
N ARG A 275 3.17 12.14 10.93
CA ARG A 275 3.87 11.89 12.20
C ARG A 275 4.36 10.44 12.27
N PHE A 276 5.65 10.26 12.54
CA PHE A 276 6.30 8.98 12.78
C PHE A 276 6.85 8.99 14.22
N ILE A 277 6.05 8.52 15.16
CA ILE A 277 6.30 8.73 16.59
C ILE A 277 6.38 7.42 17.36
N ASN A 278 7.32 7.32 18.29
CA ASN A 278 7.43 6.18 19.20
C ASN A 278 7.47 4.81 18.48
N ASN A 279 8.02 4.74 17.27
CA ASN A 279 8.16 3.47 16.56
C ASN A 279 9.30 2.65 17.21
N ASN A 280 8.90 1.90 18.24
CA ASN A 280 9.72 1.09 19.13
C ASN A 280 9.19 -0.34 19.24
N GLY A 281 8.19 -0.70 18.42
CA GLY A 281 7.56 -2.00 18.43
C GLY A 281 8.56 -3.13 18.09
N PRO A 282 8.19 -4.39 18.34
CA PRO A 282 9.03 -5.50 17.95
C PRO A 282 9.14 -5.55 16.43
N PHE A 283 10.37 -5.65 15.92
CA PHE A 283 10.63 -5.94 14.51
C PHE A 283 12.01 -6.58 14.36
N THR A 284 12.09 -7.54 13.46
CA THR A 284 13.30 -8.35 13.24
C THR A 284 14.28 -7.70 12.26
N PHE A 285 13.82 -6.70 11.49
CA PHE A 285 14.64 -5.93 10.56
C PHE A 285 14.87 -4.50 11.08
N ASP A 286 14.93 -3.50 10.20
CA ASP A 286 15.28 -2.12 10.56
C ASP A 286 14.24 -1.43 11.41
N ARG A 287 14.68 -0.76 12.47
CA ARG A 287 13.80 -0.04 13.38
C ARG A 287 14.06 1.45 13.31
N GLY A 288 13.02 2.24 13.60
CA GLY A 288 13.11 3.69 13.68
C GLY A 288 11.93 4.41 13.06
N GLY A 289 12.08 5.72 12.87
CA GLY A 289 11.02 6.54 12.28
C GLY A 289 10.84 6.25 10.79
N ILE A 290 11.85 6.59 10.00
CA ILE A 290 11.92 6.28 8.57
C ILE A 290 13.24 5.59 8.24
N VAL A 291 13.18 4.49 7.51
CA VAL A 291 14.33 3.75 6.99
C VAL A 291 14.27 3.84 5.46
N ALA A 292 15.27 4.45 4.83
CA ALA A 292 15.25 4.82 3.43
C ALA A 292 16.46 4.27 2.67
N PHE A 293 16.28 3.62 1.53
CA PHE A 293 17.40 3.13 0.73
C PHE A 293 17.19 3.21 -0.78
N GLY A 294 18.26 3.56 -1.50
CA GLY A 294 18.28 3.55 -2.96
C GLY A 294 18.25 2.12 -3.49
N ALA A 295 19.03 1.25 -2.86
CA ALA A 295 18.91 -0.19 -3.03
C ALA A 295 19.21 -0.92 -1.73
N GLU A 296 18.45 -1.97 -1.45
CA GLU A 296 18.72 -2.94 -0.42
C GLU A 296 18.93 -4.34 -1.00
N THR A 297 19.90 -5.07 -0.47
CA THR A 297 20.25 -6.42 -0.88
C THR A 297 20.57 -7.27 0.35
N PRO A 298 19.57 -7.93 0.94
CA PRO A 298 19.81 -8.82 2.07
C PRO A 298 20.34 -10.16 1.55
N GLY A 299 21.57 -10.51 1.96
CA GLY A 299 22.21 -11.78 1.59
C GLY A 299 22.94 -11.77 0.23
N LEU A 300 23.45 -12.94 -0.17
CA LEU A 300 24.56 -13.11 -1.14
C LEU A 300 24.24 -12.89 -2.64
N SER A 301 23.18 -12.16 -3.01
CA SER A 301 22.72 -12.12 -4.41
C SER A 301 22.64 -10.69 -4.97
N PHE A 302 23.41 -10.43 -6.03
CA PHE A 302 23.38 -9.29 -6.96
C PHE A 302 22.64 -8.03 -6.49
N GLY A 303 23.39 -7.01 -6.08
CA GLY A 303 22.80 -5.73 -5.69
C GLY A 303 22.01 -5.01 -6.79
N GLY A 304 20.94 -4.32 -6.38
CA GLY A 304 20.19 -3.43 -7.27
C GLY A 304 21.04 -2.25 -7.72
N SER A 305 20.88 -1.80 -8.97
CA SER A 305 21.68 -0.71 -9.54
C SER A 305 20.84 0.31 -10.30
N ASN A 306 21.34 1.54 -10.38
CA ASN A 306 20.69 2.69 -11.04
C ASN A 306 19.32 3.05 -10.46
N ASN A 307 19.12 2.84 -9.16
CA ASN A 307 17.85 3.14 -8.51
C ASN A 307 17.87 4.54 -7.86
N ARG A 308 16.69 5.17 -7.80
CA ARG A 308 16.53 6.51 -7.24
C ARG A 308 15.41 6.56 -6.22
N LEU A 309 15.75 6.87 -4.97
CA LEU A 309 14.80 7.20 -3.91
C LEU A 309 14.81 8.72 -3.66
N VAL A 310 13.63 9.33 -3.61
CA VAL A 310 13.44 10.71 -3.19
C VAL A 310 12.40 10.77 -2.08
N VAL A 311 12.79 11.31 -0.93
CA VAL A 311 11.92 11.50 0.24
C VAL A 311 11.86 12.98 0.55
N ARG A 312 10.66 13.55 0.64
CA ARG A 312 10.47 14.97 0.98
C ARG A 312 9.46 15.12 2.10
N LEU A 313 9.86 15.80 3.17
CA LEU A 313 9.09 15.85 4.42
C LEU A 313 8.84 17.30 4.82
N TRP A 314 7.58 17.74 4.78
CA TRP A 314 7.15 19.09 5.14
C TRP A 314 6.38 19.10 6.45
N ASN A 315 6.92 19.82 7.43
CA ASN A 315 6.29 19.97 8.75
C ASN A 315 5.93 18.62 9.42
N CYS A 316 6.73 17.59 9.17
CA CYS A 316 6.55 16.27 9.74
C CYS A 316 7.16 16.21 11.14
N GLN A 317 6.67 15.27 11.96
CA GLN A 317 7.23 14.98 13.27
C GLN A 317 7.84 13.58 13.28
N LEU A 318 9.11 13.49 13.66
CA LEU A 318 9.83 12.23 13.82
C LEU A 318 10.56 12.30 15.16
N TYR A 319 10.03 11.61 16.18
CA TYR A 319 10.63 11.60 17.52
C TYR A 319 10.23 10.35 18.31
N GLY A 320 11.03 10.06 19.34
CA GLY A 320 10.78 8.93 20.24
C GLY A 320 10.98 7.56 19.59
N ASN A 321 11.49 7.50 18.36
CA ASN A 321 11.69 6.27 17.60
C ASN A 321 12.95 5.51 18.06
N GLN A 322 12.98 4.20 17.84
CA GLN A 322 14.12 3.36 18.19
C GLN A 322 15.26 3.61 17.19
N ASN A 323 16.52 3.57 17.65
CA ASN A 323 17.73 3.82 16.86
C ASN A 323 17.81 5.26 16.30
N SER A 324 17.04 5.57 15.26
CA SER A 324 17.08 6.83 14.50
C SER A 324 15.66 7.35 14.22
N ASP A 325 15.56 8.66 14.02
CA ASP A 325 14.31 9.27 13.55
C ASP A 325 14.23 9.18 12.02
N LEU A 326 15.37 9.28 11.34
CA LEU A 326 15.50 8.98 9.92
C LEU A 326 16.87 8.37 9.62
N GLU A 327 16.89 7.31 8.83
CA GLU A 327 18.12 6.70 8.33
C GLU A 327 18.04 6.51 6.82
N ALA A 328 19.11 6.82 6.12
CA ALA A 328 19.17 6.80 4.68
C ALA A 328 20.45 6.13 4.15
N TRP A 329 20.31 5.24 3.17
CA TRP A 329 21.43 4.65 2.44
C TRP A 329 21.34 4.87 0.94
N GLY A 330 22.49 5.06 0.29
CA GLY A 330 22.56 5.00 -1.17
C GLY A 330 22.36 3.57 -1.61
N ALA A 331 23.12 2.65 -1.03
CA ALA A 331 22.87 1.22 -1.10
C ALA A 331 23.25 0.51 0.21
N ARG A 332 22.50 -0.53 0.58
CA ARG A 332 22.77 -1.34 1.77
C ARG A 332 22.67 -2.83 1.48
N ALA A 333 23.62 -3.60 1.98
CA ALA A 333 23.64 -5.04 1.92
C ALA A 333 24.32 -5.59 3.17
N VAL A 334 23.58 -6.32 3.98
CA VAL A 334 24.07 -6.85 5.26
C VAL A 334 24.57 -8.28 5.05
N GLY A 335 25.77 -8.58 5.59
CA GLY A 335 26.34 -9.93 5.54
C GLY A 335 26.90 -10.35 4.18
N VAL A 336 27.27 -9.39 3.33
CA VAL A 336 27.88 -9.65 2.01
C VAL A 336 29.27 -9.03 1.88
N PRO A 337 30.14 -9.55 0.99
CA PRO A 337 31.43 -8.93 0.69
C PRO A 337 31.30 -7.54 0.08
N GLU A 338 32.34 -6.72 0.21
CA GLU A 338 32.47 -5.43 -0.47
C GLU A 338 32.18 -5.53 -1.97
N GLY A 339 31.56 -4.48 -2.55
CA GLY A 339 31.18 -4.44 -3.96
C GLY A 339 29.89 -5.21 -4.33
N SER A 340 29.27 -5.94 -3.40
CA SER A 340 28.05 -6.72 -3.70
C SER A 340 26.74 -5.92 -3.62
N VAL A 341 26.81 -4.68 -3.13
CA VAL A 341 25.68 -3.80 -2.79
C VAL A 341 25.00 -3.15 -4.01
N GLY A 342 25.58 -3.31 -5.20
CA GLY A 342 25.13 -2.65 -6.44
C GLY A 342 25.66 -1.23 -6.59
N THR A 343 25.41 -0.59 -7.74
CA THR A 343 26.06 0.68 -8.12
C THR A 343 25.07 1.74 -8.59
N ASN A 344 25.51 3.01 -8.51
CA ASN A 344 24.76 4.20 -8.95
C ASN A 344 23.35 4.32 -8.34
N ASN A 345 23.20 3.87 -7.10
CA ASN A 345 21.96 4.06 -6.34
C ASN A 345 21.99 5.40 -5.60
N ARG A 346 20.88 6.12 -5.62
CA ARG A 346 20.80 7.48 -5.09
C ARG A 346 19.61 7.63 -4.18
N THR A 347 19.86 8.14 -2.97
CA THR A 347 18.83 8.53 -2.02
C THR A 347 18.93 10.02 -1.75
N THR A 348 17.82 10.73 -1.94
CA THR A 348 17.71 12.15 -1.61
C THR A 348 16.64 12.33 -0.54
N ILE A 349 17.03 12.95 0.58
CA ILE A 349 16.14 13.32 1.68
C ILE A 349 16.07 14.85 1.74
N GLU A 350 14.86 15.41 1.64
CA GLU A 350 14.61 16.85 1.79
C GLU A 350 13.76 17.09 3.05
N LEU A 351 14.34 17.75 4.04
CA LEU A 351 13.66 18.15 5.27
C LEU A 351 13.24 19.61 5.18
N GLN A 352 11.95 19.90 5.34
CA GLN A 352 11.40 21.23 5.11
C GLN A 352 10.51 21.69 6.27
N GLY A 353 10.45 23.02 6.49
CA GLY A 353 9.68 23.61 7.57
C GLY A 353 10.17 23.13 8.94
N THR A 354 9.26 22.71 9.82
CA THR A 354 9.63 22.21 11.15
C THR A 354 10.37 20.87 11.11
N THR A 355 10.31 20.10 10.01
CA THR A 355 11.06 18.83 9.89
C THR A 355 12.58 19.03 9.91
N ARG A 356 13.07 20.25 9.62
CA ARG A 356 14.50 20.56 9.57
C ARG A 356 15.22 20.35 10.92
N SER A 357 14.47 20.41 12.02
CA SER A 357 14.98 20.23 13.38
C SER A 357 14.93 18.78 13.87
N VAL A 358 14.73 17.80 13.00
CA VAL A 358 14.86 16.39 13.41
C VAL A 358 16.33 16.09 13.73
N ASP A 359 16.59 15.60 14.94
CA ASP A 359 17.94 15.46 15.48
C ASP A 359 18.67 14.23 14.94
N ARG A 360 18.05 13.04 15.06
CA ARG A 360 18.69 11.75 14.75
C ARG A 360 18.49 11.33 13.30
N VAL A 361 19.14 12.07 12.40
CA VAL A 361 19.18 11.75 10.97
C VAL A 361 20.54 11.20 10.58
N ILE A 362 20.57 9.99 10.03
CA ILE A 362 21.78 9.28 9.62
C ILE A 362 21.76 9.08 8.11
N GLY A 363 22.92 9.25 7.45
CA GLY A 363 23.07 9.06 6.02
C GLY A 363 24.39 8.36 5.71
N GLU A 364 24.32 7.27 4.94
CA GLU A 364 25.49 6.49 4.54
C GLU A 364 25.43 6.14 3.05
N ASN A 365 26.44 6.53 2.28
CA ASN A 365 26.43 6.33 0.83
C ASN A 365 26.31 4.86 0.44
N SER A 366 27.03 3.98 1.14
CA SER A 366 27.07 2.56 0.82
C SER A 366 27.53 1.73 2.00
N LEU A 367 26.82 0.65 2.31
CA LEU A 367 27.22 -0.36 3.28
C LEU A 367 27.01 -1.76 2.69
N PRO A 368 28.06 -2.56 2.42
CA PRO A 368 29.48 -2.23 2.50
C PRO A 368 29.88 -1.13 1.51
N VAL A 369 31.11 -0.66 1.63
CA VAL A 369 31.70 0.29 0.69
C VAL A 369 31.61 -0.26 -0.73
N GLU A 370 31.16 0.58 -1.65
CA GLU A 370 31.13 0.32 -3.09
C GLU A 370 32.39 0.94 -3.73
N PRO A 371 33.31 0.14 -4.30
CA PRO A 371 34.63 0.63 -4.73
C PRO A 371 34.63 1.78 -5.74
N ALA A 372 33.64 1.89 -6.62
CA ALA A 372 33.55 2.97 -7.60
C ALA A 372 32.94 4.27 -7.02
N GLY A 373 32.43 4.25 -5.78
CA GLY A 373 31.92 5.44 -5.08
C GLY A 373 30.71 6.10 -5.76
N THR A 374 29.91 5.31 -6.47
CA THR A 374 28.76 5.75 -7.27
C THR A 374 27.46 5.83 -6.49
N ASN A 375 27.34 5.06 -5.40
CA ASN A 375 26.19 5.16 -4.50
C ASN A 375 26.26 6.46 -3.69
N SER A 376 25.10 7.11 -3.48
CA SER A 376 25.08 8.40 -2.79
C SER A 376 23.82 8.62 -1.96
N VAL A 377 24.00 9.32 -0.84
CA VAL A 377 22.96 9.92 -0.03
C VAL A 377 23.13 11.43 -0.05
N THR A 378 22.05 12.16 -0.28
CA THR A 378 22.00 13.62 -0.15
C THR A 378 20.92 13.98 0.84
N ILE A 379 21.28 14.70 1.91
CA ILE A 379 20.34 15.18 2.92
C ILE A 379 20.34 16.70 2.87
N LEU A 380 19.19 17.29 2.56
CA LEU A 380 18.98 18.73 2.49
C LEU A 380 18.12 19.15 3.67
N ARG A 381 18.60 20.13 4.45
CA ARG A 381 17.92 20.68 5.62
C ARG A 381 17.67 22.17 5.51
#